data_AF-A0A858RH22-F1
#
_entry.id   AF-A0A858RH22-F1
#
_cell.length_a   1.000
_cell.length_b   1.000
_cell.length_c   1.000
_cell.angle_alpha   90.00
_cell.angle_beta   90.00
_cell.angle_gamma   90.00
#
_symmetry.space_group_name_H-M   'P 1'
#
loop_
_entity.id
_entity.type
_entity.pdbx_description
1 polymer ?
#
loop_
_entity_poly.entity_id
_entity_poly.type
_entity_poly.pdbx_seq_one_letter_code
_entity_poly.pdbx_strand_id
1 'polypeptide(L)'
;MASTAVSLLGLVLMIAMIAGLWVGVLGLRQAGRNGAWWTMMLAVCGITLGTLGFAGLTFALSTSLAGGSGGAGMAIFGIFSMLVPFSVLLFIIGFAIHGLKTARVNQRIRELEQLTEAMSEEINRLREGRMS
;
A
#
# COMPACT_ATOMS: atom_id res chain seq x y z
N MET A 1 -31.15 -14.90 -9.10
CA MET A 1 -31.01 -13.43 -9.17
C MET A 1 -30.28 -12.85 -7.96
N ALA A 2 -30.49 -13.36 -6.72
CA ALA A 2 -29.74 -12.88 -5.55
C ALA A 2 -28.22 -13.18 -5.61
N SER A 3 -27.81 -14.33 -6.15
CA SER A 3 -26.38 -14.71 -6.24
C SER A 3 -25.55 -13.80 -7.16
N THR A 4 -26.12 -13.34 -8.27
CA THR A 4 -25.41 -12.49 -9.24
C THR A 4 -25.19 -11.07 -8.72
N ALA A 5 -26.15 -10.53 -7.96
CA ALA A 5 -26.03 -9.20 -7.34
C ALA A 5 -24.96 -9.19 -6.23
N VAL A 6 -24.91 -10.25 -5.41
CA VAL A 6 -23.88 -10.42 -4.36
C VAL A 6 -22.48 -10.53 -4.97
N SER A 7 -22.32 -11.29 -6.06
CA SER A 7 -21.05 -11.41 -6.77
C SER A 7 -20.60 -10.09 -7.43
N LEU A 8 -21.53 -9.33 -8.01
CA LEU A 8 -21.25 -8.01 -8.60
C LEU A 8 -20.82 -7.00 -7.53
N LEU A 9 -21.53 -6.94 -6.41
CA LEU A 9 -21.17 -6.07 -5.28
C LEU A 9 -19.78 -6.41 -4.75
N GLY A 10 -19.49 -7.71 -4.55
CA GLY A 10 -18.17 -8.17 -4.12
C GLY A 10 -17.05 -7.73 -5.07
N LEU A 11 -17.27 -7.85 -6.37
CA LEU A 11 -16.30 -7.42 -7.39
C LEU A 11 -16.08 -5.90 -7.40
N VAL A 12 -17.16 -5.11 -7.30
CA VAL A 12 -17.07 -3.64 -7.22
C VAL A 12 -16.30 -3.20 -5.97
N LEU A 13 -16.62 -3.78 -4.80
CA LEU A 13 -15.90 -3.50 -3.56
C LEU A 13 -14.41 -3.86 -3.67
N MET A 14 -14.11 -4.98 -4.32
CA MET A 14 -12.73 -5.42 -4.49
C MET A 14 -11.94 -4.51 -5.43
N ILE A 15 -12.53 -4.06 -6.54
CA ILE A 15 -11.91 -3.08 -7.45
C ILE A 15 -11.70 -1.75 -6.73
N ALA A 16 -12.69 -1.28 -5.99
CA ALA A 16 -12.59 -0.04 -5.21
C ALA A 16 -11.46 -0.12 -4.18
N MET A 17 -11.32 -1.26 -3.49
CA MET A 17 -10.21 -1.51 -2.56
C MET A 17 -8.85 -1.46 -3.27
N ILE A 18 -8.70 -2.17 -4.40
CA ILE A 18 -7.44 -2.20 -5.16
C ILE A 18 -7.09 -0.81 -5.68
N ALA A 19 -8.06 -0.07 -6.20
CA ALA A 19 -7.88 1.31 -6.65
C ALA A 19 -7.42 2.22 -5.49
N GLY A 20 -8.03 2.09 -4.32
CA GLY A 20 -7.62 2.82 -3.11
C GLY A 20 -6.18 2.51 -2.69
N LEU A 21 -5.75 1.25 -2.77
CA LEU A 21 -4.36 0.85 -2.50
C LEU A 21 -3.38 1.47 -3.50
N TRP A 22 -3.70 1.44 -4.79
CA TRP A 22 -2.90 2.10 -5.83
C TRP A 22 -2.77 3.60 -5.61
N VAL A 23 -3.88 4.28 -5.32
CA VAL A 23 -3.90 5.71 -5.00
C VAL A 23 -3.05 5.99 -3.76
N GLY A 24 -3.14 5.13 -2.72
CA GLY A 24 -2.31 5.23 -1.52
C GLY A 24 -0.81 5.15 -1.82
N VAL A 25 -0.37 4.17 -2.61
CA VAL A 25 1.05 4.03 -3.01
C VAL A 25 1.52 5.23 -3.84
N LEU A 26 0.69 5.71 -4.76
CA LEU A 26 1.02 6.86 -5.61
C LEU A 26 1.06 8.16 -4.80
N GLY A 27 0.17 8.34 -3.82
CA GLY A 27 0.18 9.50 -2.93
C GLY A 27 1.42 9.54 -2.04
N LEU A 28 1.81 8.39 -1.47
CA LEU A 28 3.00 8.28 -0.64
C LEU A 28 4.31 8.41 -1.42
N ARG A 29 4.28 8.31 -2.75
CA ARG A 29 5.46 8.51 -3.61
C ARG A 29 6.15 9.85 -3.34
N GLN A 30 5.38 10.90 -3.02
CA GLN A 30 5.91 12.24 -2.79
C GLN A 30 6.77 12.33 -1.53
N ALA A 31 6.48 11.51 -0.51
CA ALA A 31 7.27 11.43 0.73
C ALA A 31 8.61 10.69 0.54
N GLY A 32 8.83 10.07 -0.62
CA GLY A 32 10.11 9.48 -1.01
C GLY A 32 10.01 8.03 -1.48
N ARG A 33 10.75 7.68 -2.53
CA ARG A 33 10.84 6.33 -3.07
C ARG A 33 11.89 5.50 -2.31
N ASN A 34 11.53 5.07 -1.11
CA ASN A 34 12.38 4.22 -0.27
C ASN A 34 12.07 2.73 -0.44
N GLY A 35 12.86 1.85 0.19
CA GLY A 35 12.61 0.40 0.16
C GLY A 35 11.20 0.00 0.62
N ALA A 36 10.61 0.74 1.57
CA ALA A 36 9.25 0.47 2.05
C ALA A 36 8.18 0.85 1.01
N TRP A 37 8.41 1.89 0.21
CA TRP A 37 7.56 2.22 -0.92
C TRP A 37 7.58 1.11 -1.98
N TRP A 38 8.76 0.54 -2.27
CA TRP A 38 8.89 -0.58 -3.18
C TRP A 38 8.23 -1.87 -2.66
N THR A 39 8.30 -2.16 -1.35
CA THR A 39 7.59 -3.31 -0.78
C THR A 39 6.08 -3.14 -0.87
N MET A 40 5.55 -1.93 -0.64
CA MET A 40 4.14 -1.62 -0.86
C MET A 40 3.74 -1.76 -2.33
N MET A 41 4.57 -1.29 -3.27
CA MET A 41 4.32 -1.43 -4.70
C MET A 41 4.24 -2.90 -5.13
N LEU A 42 5.20 -3.73 -4.70
CA LEU A 42 5.19 -5.17 -4.96
C LEU A 42 3.97 -5.85 -4.34
N ALA A 43 3.58 -5.45 -3.14
CA ALA A 43 2.37 -5.94 -2.49
C ALA A 43 1.10 -5.59 -3.30
N VAL A 44 0.95 -4.34 -3.77
CA VAL A 44 -0.22 -3.96 -4.59
C VAL A 44 -0.23 -4.72 -5.92
N CYS A 45 0.92 -4.93 -6.56
CA CYS A 45 1.04 -5.80 -7.73
C CYS A 45 0.61 -7.24 -7.40
N GLY A 46 1.06 -7.79 -6.27
CA GLY A 46 0.68 -9.13 -5.79
C GLY A 46 -0.81 -9.27 -5.50
N ILE A 47 -1.45 -8.26 -4.90
CA ILE A 47 -2.90 -8.22 -4.70
C ILE A 47 -3.62 -8.20 -6.05
N THR A 48 -3.17 -7.37 -6.99
CA THR A 48 -3.77 -7.24 -8.31
C THR A 48 -3.68 -8.57 -9.09
N LEU A 49 -2.50 -9.16 -9.17
CA LEU A 49 -2.27 -10.44 -9.84
C LEU A 49 -2.97 -11.60 -9.14
N GLY A 50 -2.98 -11.61 -7.80
CA GLY A 50 -3.70 -12.60 -7.00
C GLY A 50 -5.21 -12.58 -7.28
N THR A 51 -5.77 -11.39 -7.34
CA THR A 51 -7.19 -11.17 -7.64
C THR A 51 -7.55 -11.62 -9.06
N LEU A 52 -6.76 -11.21 -10.05
CA LEU A 52 -6.96 -11.59 -11.45
C LEU A 52 -6.77 -13.10 -11.65
N GLY A 53 -5.76 -13.69 -11.00
CA GLY A 53 -5.51 -15.14 -11.03
C GLY A 53 -6.66 -15.92 -10.42
N PHE A 54 -7.19 -15.49 -9.27
CA PHE A 54 -8.35 -16.11 -8.64
C PHE A 54 -9.62 -16.03 -9.50
N ALA A 55 -9.88 -14.85 -10.09
CA ALA A 55 -11.03 -14.65 -10.99
C ALA A 55 -10.91 -15.49 -12.27
N GLY A 56 -9.73 -15.50 -12.90
CA GLY A 56 -9.44 -16.28 -14.10
C GLY A 56 -9.53 -17.79 -13.84
N LEU A 57 -9.07 -18.25 -12.67
CA LEU A 57 -9.17 -19.66 -12.29
C LEU A 57 -10.60 -20.07 -11.99
N THR A 58 -11.41 -19.20 -11.37
CA THR A 58 -12.84 -19.46 -11.14
C THR A 58 -13.57 -19.65 -12.47
N PHE A 59 -13.27 -18.81 -13.46
CA PHE A 59 -13.79 -18.95 -14.82
C PHE A 59 -13.30 -20.24 -15.49
N ALA A 60 -12.00 -20.55 -15.40
CA ALA A 60 -11.42 -21.76 -15.96
C ALA A 60 -11.95 -23.05 -15.28
N LEU A 61 -12.19 -23.05 -13.97
CA LEU A 61 -12.78 -24.17 -13.24
C LEU A 61 -14.26 -24.36 -13.60
N SER A 62 -15.00 -23.27 -13.81
CA SER A 62 -16.40 -23.34 -14.26
C SER A 62 -16.54 -23.90 -15.68
N THR A 63 -15.53 -23.72 -16.54
CA THR A 63 -15.50 -24.31 -17.90
C THR A 63 -14.84 -25.70 -17.96
N SER A 64 -13.91 -26.01 -17.06
CA SER A 64 -13.18 -27.30 -17.01
C SER A 64 -13.82 -28.38 -16.14
N LEU A 65 -14.86 -28.07 -15.36
CA LEU A 65 -15.77 -29.08 -14.75
C LEU A 65 -16.44 -29.99 -15.80
N ALA A 66 -16.33 -29.67 -17.10
CA ALA A 66 -16.69 -30.53 -18.22
C ALA A 66 -15.58 -31.51 -18.67
N GLY A 67 -14.36 -31.46 -18.11
CA GLY A 67 -13.19 -32.20 -18.62
C GLY A 67 -12.05 -32.42 -17.62
N GLY A 68 -12.28 -33.29 -16.62
CA GLY A 68 -11.32 -34.29 -16.14
C GLY A 68 -9.91 -33.92 -15.62
N SER A 69 -9.53 -32.66 -15.40
CA SER A 69 -8.15 -32.29 -14.97
C SER A 69 -8.08 -31.63 -13.57
N GLY A 70 -8.66 -32.30 -12.56
CA GLY A 70 -8.83 -31.74 -11.22
C GLY A 70 -7.56 -31.47 -10.38
N GLY A 71 -6.40 -32.06 -10.71
CA GLY A 71 -5.19 -31.95 -9.87
C GLY A 71 -4.42 -30.62 -9.99
N ALA A 72 -4.17 -30.17 -11.23
CA ALA A 72 -3.37 -28.96 -11.47
C ALA A 72 -4.15 -27.67 -11.13
N GLY A 73 -5.45 -27.64 -11.38
CA GLY A 73 -6.31 -26.50 -11.03
C GLY A 73 -6.38 -26.25 -9.53
N MET A 74 -6.40 -27.30 -8.71
CA MET A 74 -6.44 -27.20 -7.25
C MET A 74 -5.12 -26.67 -6.65
N ALA A 75 -3.97 -27.06 -7.22
CA ALA A 75 -2.67 -26.53 -6.80
C ALA A 75 -2.55 -25.02 -7.12
N ILE A 76 -3.00 -24.62 -8.30
CA ILE A 76 -3.01 -23.22 -8.72
C ILE A 76 -3.96 -22.38 -7.84
N PHE A 77 -5.13 -22.93 -7.49
CA PHE A 77 -6.06 -22.31 -6.53
C PHE A 77 -5.41 -22.07 -5.16
N GLY A 78 -4.66 -23.06 -4.64
CA GLY A 78 -3.91 -22.93 -3.40
C GLY A 78 -2.89 -21.79 -3.42
N ILE A 79 -2.16 -21.64 -4.53
CA ILE A 79 -1.15 -20.56 -4.69
C ILE A 79 -1.81 -19.19 -4.73
N PHE A 80 -2.85 -19.00 -5.54
CA PHE A 80 -3.51 -17.69 -5.68
C PHE A 80 -4.34 -17.29 -4.47
N SER A 81 -4.93 -18.27 -3.76
CA SER A 81 -5.68 -18.00 -2.51
C SER A 81 -4.78 -17.46 -1.38
N MET A 82 -3.50 -17.86 -1.35
CA MET A 82 -2.53 -17.37 -0.37
C MET A 82 -1.79 -16.10 -0.81
N LEU A 83 -1.73 -15.83 -2.12
CA LEU A 83 -1.01 -14.67 -2.66
C LEU A 83 -1.62 -13.35 -2.20
N VAL A 84 -2.95 -13.22 -2.19
CA VAL A 84 -3.64 -12.00 -1.74
C VAL A 84 -3.37 -11.69 -0.27
N PRO A 85 -3.63 -12.58 0.71
CA PRO A 85 -3.39 -12.29 2.12
C PRO A 85 -1.90 -12.04 2.42
N PHE A 86 -0.99 -12.78 1.78
CA PHE A 86 0.45 -12.53 1.91
C PHE A 86 0.83 -11.13 1.40
N SER A 87 0.29 -10.73 0.25
CA SER A 87 0.52 -9.41 -0.31
C SER A 87 -0.06 -8.30 0.57
N VAL A 88 -1.24 -8.50 1.17
CA VAL A 88 -1.82 -7.55 2.14
C VAL A 88 -0.91 -7.38 3.36
N LEU A 89 -0.34 -8.47 3.90
CA LEU A 89 0.62 -8.38 5.00
C LEU A 89 1.87 -7.59 4.61
N LEU A 90 2.43 -7.85 3.43
CA LEU A 90 3.56 -7.08 2.90
C LEU A 90 3.23 -5.59 2.74
N PHE A 91 2.01 -5.28 2.30
CA PHE A 91 1.54 -3.90 2.18
C PHE A 91 1.51 -3.21 3.55
N ILE A 92 0.92 -3.85 4.56
CA ILE A 92 0.80 -3.30 5.92
C ILE A 92 2.18 -3.06 6.52
N ILE A 93 3.10 -4.02 6.38
CA ILE A 93 4.48 -3.88 6.87
C ILE A 93 5.19 -2.71 6.16
N GLY A 94 5.09 -2.64 4.83
CA GLY A 94 5.65 -1.54 4.05
C GLY A 94 5.08 -0.19 4.47
N PHE A 95 3.76 -0.10 4.63
CA PHE A 95 3.06 1.10 5.07
C PHE A 95 3.52 1.55 6.46
N ALA A 96 3.61 0.63 7.42
CA ALA A 96 4.08 0.92 8.77
C ALA A 96 5.52 1.45 8.78
N ILE A 97 6.44 0.79 8.06
CA ILE A 97 7.84 1.24 7.97
C ILE A 97 7.93 2.60 7.30
N HIS A 98 7.14 2.83 6.24
CA HIS A 98 7.11 4.11 5.54
C HIS A 98 6.59 5.22 6.45
N GLY A 99 5.48 4.98 7.17
CA GLY A 99 4.90 5.93 8.14
C GLY A 99 5.86 6.29 9.28
N LEU A 100 6.57 5.30 9.85
CA LEU A 100 7.57 5.54 10.89
C LEU A 100 8.72 6.42 10.39
N LYS A 101 9.18 6.23 9.15
CA LYS A 101 10.23 7.08 8.56
C LYS A 101 9.75 8.51 8.35
N THR A 102 8.55 8.69 7.79
CA THR A 102 7.96 10.01 7.57
C THR A 102 7.73 10.74 8.89
N ALA A 103 7.26 10.05 9.93
CA ALA A 103 7.08 10.64 11.26
C ALA A 103 8.40 11.15 11.85
N ARG A 104 9.50 10.37 11.73
CA ARG A 104 10.83 10.79 12.19
C ARG A 104 11.36 12.00 11.41
N VAL A 105 11.14 12.05 10.11
CA VAL A 105 11.56 13.20 9.29
C VAL A 105 10.79 14.45 9.71
N ASN A 106 9.47 14.35 9.88
CA ASN A 106 8.65 15.48 10.32
C ASN A 106 9.03 15.97 11.72
N GLN A 107 9.39 15.06 12.63
CA GLN A 107 9.89 15.45 13.95
C GLN A 107 11.20 16.24 13.84
N ARG A 108 12.15 15.78 13.03
CA ARG A 108 13.42 16.49 12.80
C ARG A 108 13.21 17.85 12.15
N ILE A 109 12.26 17.98 11.22
CA ILE A 109 11.91 19.26 10.61
C ILE A 109 11.43 20.24 11.68
N ARG A 110 10.54 19.81 12.59
CA ARG A 110 10.08 20.66 13.71
C ARG A 110 11.20 21.05 14.66
N GLU A 111 12.11 20.13 14.97
CA GLU A 111 13.30 20.43 15.78
C GLU A 111 14.19 21.49 15.10
N LEU A 112 14.36 21.41 13.78
CA LEU A 112 15.11 22.41 13.00
C LEU A 112 14.40 23.76 12.91
N GLU A 113 13.07 23.78 12.79
CA GLU A 113 12.26 25.00 12.82
C GLU A 113 12.44 25.71 14.18
N GLN A 114 12.34 24.97 15.29
CA GLN A 114 12.56 25.51 16.63
C GLN A 114 13.98 26.05 16.84
N LEU A 115 15.01 25.34 16.36
CA LEU A 115 16.38 25.83 16.43
C LEU A 115 16.58 27.10 15.58
N THR A 116 15.94 27.17 14.41
CA THR A 116 16.02 28.35 13.53
C THR A 116 15.36 29.56 14.17
N GLU A 117 14.20 29.39 14.81
CA GLU A 117 13.52 30.44 15.58
C GLU A 117 14.39 30.93 16.74
N ALA A 118 14.97 30.02 17.53
CA ALA A 118 15.83 30.36 18.66
C ALA A 118 17.08 31.14 18.21
N MET A 119 17.75 30.71 17.14
CA MET A 119 18.90 31.42 16.59
C MET A 119 18.52 32.80 16.05
N SER A 120 17.36 32.94 15.41
CA SER A 120 16.88 34.24 14.91
C SER A 120 16.64 35.21 16.07
N GLU A 121 16.11 34.73 17.19
CA GLU A 121 15.90 35.54 18.39
C GLU A 121 17.24 35.98 19.01
N GLU A 122 18.21 35.07 19.10
CA GLU A 122 19.55 35.38 19.62
C GLU A 122 20.30 36.41 18.75
N ILE A 123 20.22 36.28 17.42
CA ILE A 123 20.77 37.26 16.48
C ILE A 123 20.14 38.64 16.68
N ASN A 124 18.81 38.70 16.86
CA ASN A 124 18.13 39.97 17.11
C ASN A 124 18.56 40.60 18.44
N ARG A 125 18.64 39.81 19.52
CA ARG A 125 19.12 40.28 20.83
C ARG A 125 20.56 40.81 20.74
N LEU A 126 21.45 40.11 20.04
CA LEU A 126 22.83 40.56 19.82
C LEU A 126 22.89 41.85 18.99
N ARG A 127 21.99 42.01 18.02
CA ARG A 127 21.90 43.23 17.20
C ARG A 127 21.42 44.43 18.01
N GLU A 128 20.39 44.25 18.83
CA GLU A 128 19.86 45.30 19.71
C GLU A 128 20.87 45.71 20.78
N GLY A 129 21.51 44.74 21.45
CA GLY A 129 22.54 45.02 22.46
C GLY A 129 23.82 45.66 21.92
N ARG A 130 24.04 45.66 20.59
CA ARG A 130 25.16 46.35 19.95
C ARG A 130 24.83 47.81 19.59
N MET A 131 23.55 48.19 19.60
CA MET A 131 23.10 49.56 19.31
C MET A 131 22.87 50.40 20.58
N SER A 132 22.96 49.78 21.77
CA SER A 132 23.01 50.44 23.07
C SER A 132 24.45 50.74 23.49
#